data_AF-A0A1Y1K4D9-F1
#
_entry.id   AF-A0A1Y1K4D9-F1
#
_cell.length_a   1.000
_cell.length_b   1.000
_cell.length_c   1.000
_cell.angle_alpha   90.00
_cell.angle_beta   90.00
_cell.angle_gamma   90.00
#
_symmetry.space_group_name_H-M   'P 1'
#
loop_
_entity.id
_entity.type
_entity.pdbx_description
1 polymer ?
#
loop_
_entity_poly.entity_id
_entity_poly.type
_entity_poly.pdbx_seq_one_letter_code
_entity_poly.pdbx_strand_id
1 'polypeptide(L)'
;MSNDELLTDDYVAGLLAQDAKDCSLKYSAMGMEAFRDNKKPSTMPKPNTRFLRHIIKDTDTHNKALLAKEAAESKARLQDLEHAEEIKRRKTNPNAKDIRRRQMGDIQAILGGRTGRRGNDDDWGRSTRRDKDDGKDRHER
;
A
#
# COMPACT_ATOMS: atom_id res chain seq x y z
N MET A 1 62.93 33.53 -13.38
CA MET A 1 62.22 32.30 -13.80
C MET A 1 60.75 32.66 -13.90
N SER A 2 60.24 32.67 -15.13
CA SER A 2 58.97 33.22 -15.58
C SER A 2 57.78 32.42 -15.02
N ASN A 3 56.93 33.07 -14.21
CA ASN A 3 55.68 32.50 -13.70
C ASN A 3 54.61 32.31 -14.80
N ASP A 4 54.86 32.80 -16.02
CA ASP A 4 53.91 32.76 -17.15
C ASP A 4 53.71 31.35 -17.74
N GLU A 5 54.67 30.43 -17.53
CA GLU A 5 54.59 29.04 -18.00
C GLU A 5 53.52 28.23 -17.22
N LEU A 6 53.23 28.63 -15.98
CA LEU A 6 52.19 28.02 -15.13
C LEU A 6 50.77 28.54 -15.44
N LEU A 7 50.64 29.59 -16.26
CA LEU A 7 49.36 30.19 -16.65
C LEU A 7 49.09 30.09 -18.16
N THR A 8 49.84 29.23 -18.86
CA THR A 8 49.62 28.96 -20.28
C THR A 8 48.46 27.99 -20.45
N ASP A 9 47.60 28.21 -21.44
CA ASP A 9 46.41 27.38 -21.69
C ASP A 9 46.75 25.89 -21.87
N ASP A 10 47.92 25.56 -22.44
CA ASP A 10 48.38 24.18 -22.60
C ASP A 10 48.62 23.48 -21.25
N TYR A 11 49.11 24.21 -20.26
CA TYR A 11 49.29 23.70 -18.90
C TYR A 11 47.94 23.45 -18.23
N VAL A 12 46.99 24.39 -18.37
CA VAL A 12 45.63 24.26 -17.84
C VAL A 12 44.91 23.09 -18.50
N ALA A 13 45.03 22.93 -19.82
CA ALA A 13 44.46 21.82 -20.57
C ALA A 13 45.03 20.47 -20.09
N GLY A 14 46.35 20.41 -19.83
CA GLY A 14 47.01 19.24 -19.25
C GLY A 14 46.46 18.89 -17.86
N LEU A 15 46.25 19.89 -17.01
CA LEU A 15 45.72 19.73 -15.66
C LEU A 15 44.26 19.26 -15.70
N LEU A 16 43.44 19.85 -16.57
CA LEU A 16 42.04 19.46 -16.75
C LEU A 16 41.92 18.02 -17.29
N ALA A 17 42.82 17.62 -18.20
CA ALA A 17 42.85 16.27 -18.73
C ALA A 17 43.27 15.22 -17.68
N GLN A 18 44.15 15.59 -16.74
CA GLN A 18 44.48 14.74 -15.59
C GLN A 18 43.30 14.63 -14.63
N ASP A 19 42.68 15.75 -14.25
CA ASP A 19 41.50 15.77 -13.37
C ASP A 19 40.32 14.99 -13.96
N ALA A 20 40.10 15.07 -15.28
CA ALA A 20 39.04 14.31 -15.96
C ALA A 20 39.28 12.79 -15.88
N LYS A 21 40.53 12.34 -16.02
CA LYS A 21 40.89 10.91 -15.87
C LYS A 21 40.64 10.43 -14.44
N ASP A 22 41.04 11.24 -13.46
CA ASP A 22 40.85 10.93 -12.05
C ASP A 22 39.35 10.93 -11.67
N CYS A 23 38.58 11.88 -12.18
CA CYS A 23 37.13 11.93 -12.01
C CYS A 23 36.44 10.72 -12.65
N SER A 24 36.84 10.32 -13.86
CA SER A 24 36.31 9.14 -14.55
C SER A 24 36.58 7.86 -13.75
N LEU A 25 37.78 7.73 -13.19
CA LEU A 25 38.16 6.57 -12.37
C LEU A 25 37.37 6.53 -11.05
N LYS A 26 37.24 7.67 -10.36
CA LYS A 26 36.40 7.81 -9.16
C LYS A 26 34.94 7.49 -9.43
N TYR A 27 34.38 7.98 -10.54
CA TYR A 27 33.00 7.70 -10.95
C TYR A 27 32.79 6.22 -11.28
N SER A 28 33.75 5.58 -11.94
CA SER A 28 33.64 4.14 -12.24
C SER A 28 33.65 3.28 -10.96
N ALA A 29 34.41 3.69 -9.94
CA ALA A 29 34.53 2.96 -8.69
C ALA A 29 33.37 3.21 -7.70
N MET A 30 32.91 4.47 -7.57
CA MET A 30 31.97 4.90 -6.53
C MET A 30 30.67 5.52 -7.08
N GLY A 31 30.52 5.62 -8.40
CA GLY A 31 29.36 6.24 -9.04
C GLY A 31 29.17 7.71 -8.63
N MET A 32 27.90 8.13 -8.60
CA MET A 32 27.51 9.47 -8.15
C MET A 32 27.79 9.72 -6.65
N GLU A 33 28.07 8.68 -5.86
CA GLU A 33 28.43 8.85 -4.45
C GLU A 33 29.85 9.39 -4.27
N ALA A 34 30.72 9.31 -5.29
CA ALA A 34 32.06 9.89 -5.28
C ALA A 34 32.06 11.42 -5.12
N PHE A 35 31.01 12.07 -5.64
CA PHE A 35 30.81 13.52 -5.62
C PHE A 35 29.90 13.98 -4.49
N ARG A 36 29.37 13.04 -3.70
CA ARG A 36 28.67 13.39 -2.47
C ARG A 36 29.72 13.65 -1.41
N ASP A 37 29.82 14.89 -0.95
CA ASP A 37 30.58 15.25 0.24
C ASP A 37 29.93 14.55 1.46
N ASN A 38 30.28 13.28 1.65
CA ASN A 38 29.81 12.45 2.76
C ASN A 38 30.30 13.01 4.12
N LYS A 39 31.29 13.91 4.08
CA LYS A 39 31.76 14.70 5.22
C LYS A 39 30.95 15.99 5.32
N LYS A 40 29.75 15.87 5.86
CA LYS A 40 29.01 17.05 6.33
C LYS A 40 29.88 17.75 7.39
N PRO A 41 30.06 19.08 7.33
CA PRO A 41 30.89 19.79 8.29
C PRO A 41 30.39 19.53 9.71
N SER A 42 31.31 19.31 10.66
CA SER A 42 31.00 18.94 12.06
C SER A 42 30.09 19.96 12.77
N THR A 43 29.98 21.17 12.24
CA THR A 43 29.16 22.27 12.74
C THR A 43 27.71 22.23 12.25
N MET A 44 27.36 21.34 11.32
CA MET A 44 26.00 21.25 10.78
C MET A 44 25.08 20.60 11.83
N PRO A 45 23.95 21.24 12.19
CA PRO A 45 22.99 20.63 13.09
C PRO A 45 22.48 19.30 12.50
N LYS A 46 22.22 18.33 13.39
CA LYS A 46 21.74 17.01 12.98
C LYS A 46 20.49 17.19 12.11
N PRO A 47 20.41 16.51 10.94
CA PRO A 47 19.28 16.66 10.06
C PRO A 47 18.00 16.20 10.76
N ASN A 48 16.91 16.94 10.58
CA ASN A 48 15.60 16.67 11.19
C ASN A 48 14.90 15.47 10.53
N THR A 49 15.57 14.32 10.53
CA THR A 49 15.12 13.11 9.85
C THR A 49 13.97 12.43 10.59
N ARG A 50 13.89 12.55 11.92
CA ARG A 50 12.81 11.94 12.69
C ARG A 50 11.46 12.57 12.36
N PHE A 51 11.39 13.90 12.33
CA PHE A 51 10.16 14.62 12.00
C PHE A 51 9.70 14.34 10.56
N LEU A 52 10.62 14.47 9.60
CA LEU A 52 10.30 14.24 8.18
C LEU A 52 9.89 12.79 7.91
N ARG A 53 10.56 11.81 8.53
CA ARG A 53 10.14 10.40 8.46
C ARG A 53 8.75 10.18 9.04
N HIS A 54 8.41 10.88 10.13
CA HIS A 54 7.10 10.74 10.75
C HIS A 54 5.99 11.27 9.84
N ILE A 55 6.17 12.46 9.25
CA ILE A 55 5.22 13.04 8.28
C ILE A 55 4.98 12.04 7.15
N ILE A 56 6.05 11.55 6.51
CA ILE A 56 5.92 10.61 5.38
C ILE A 56 5.18 9.34 5.81
N LYS A 57 5.54 8.79 6.97
CA LYS A 57 4.89 7.58 7.49
C LYS A 57 3.40 7.79 7.75
N ASP A 58 3.04 8.93 8.36
CA ASP A 58 1.65 9.24 8.71
C ASP A 58 0.81 9.51 7.46
N THR A 59 1.39 10.17 6.45
CA THR A 59 0.72 10.36 5.16
C THR A 59 0.53 9.03 4.45
N ASP A 60 1.53 8.15 4.47
CA ASP A 60 1.46 6.85 3.80
C ASP A 60 0.43 5.93 4.46
N THR A 61 0.33 5.94 5.80
CA THR A 61 -0.67 5.14 6.52
C THR A 61 -2.08 5.64 6.24
N HIS A 62 -2.29 6.96 6.25
CA HIS A 62 -3.57 7.56 5.90
C HIS A 62 -3.98 7.26 4.45
N ASN A 63 -3.06 7.42 3.50
CA ASN A 63 -3.34 7.14 2.08
C ASN A 63 -3.66 5.66 1.86
N LYS A 64 -2.94 4.74 2.51
CA LYS A 64 -3.26 3.31 2.47
C LYS A 64 -4.64 3.02 3.06
N ALA A 65 -5.01 3.69 4.15
CA ALA A 65 -6.33 3.55 4.75
C ALA A 65 -7.44 4.07 3.82
N LEU A 66 -7.23 5.21 3.16
CA LEU A 66 -8.16 5.74 2.16
C LEU A 66 -8.32 4.78 0.96
N LEU A 67 -7.22 4.32 0.38
CA LEU A 67 -7.24 3.36 -0.72
C LEU A 67 -7.95 2.05 -0.32
N ALA A 68 -7.71 1.55 0.90
CA ALA A 68 -8.39 0.37 1.40
C ALA A 68 -9.90 0.59 1.58
N LYS A 69 -10.31 1.78 2.03
CA LYS A 69 -11.72 2.15 2.17
C LYS A 69 -12.40 2.22 0.80
N GLU A 70 -11.79 2.89 -0.18
CA GLU A 70 -12.30 2.98 -1.55
C GLU A 70 -12.38 1.61 -2.24
N ALA A 71 -11.36 0.76 -2.05
CA ALA A 71 -11.36 -0.61 -2.55
C ALA A 71 -12.46 -1.48 -1.91
N ALA A 72 -12.71 -1.32 -0.60
CA ALA A 72 -13.78 -2.03 0.08
C ALA A 72 -15.16 -1.54 -0.37
N GLU A 73 -15.34 -0.23 -0.55
CA GLU A 73 -16.60 0.37 -1.02
C GLU A 73 -16.91 -0.04 -2.46
N SER A 74 -15.93 0.04 -3.36
CA SER A 74 -16.09 -0.41 -4.74
C SER A 74 -16.40 -1.90 -4.83
N LYS A 75 -15.74 -2.74 -4.03
CA LYS A 75 -16.03 -4.18 -3.96
C LYS A 75 -17.45 -4.45 -3.47
N ALA A 76 -17.89 -3.79 -2.39
CA ALA A 76 -19.25 -3.93 -1.88
C ALA A 76 -20.29 -3.51 -2.93
N ARG A 77 -20.05 -2.39 -3.60
CA ARG A 77 -20.92 -1.90 -4.68
C ARG A 77 -21.04 -2.87 -5.85
N LEU A 78 -19.95 -3.53 -6.24
CA LEU A 78 -19.99 -4.57 -7.28
C LEU A 78 -20.77 -5.81 -6.82
N GLN A 79 -20.57 -6.25 -5.58
CA GLN A 79 -21.31 -7.37 -5.01
C GLN A 79 -22.81 -7.10 -4.93
N ASP A 80 -23.21 -5.87 -4.57
CA ASP A 80 -24.62 -5.48 -4.54
C ASP A 80 -25.26 -5.52 -5.93
N LEU A 81 -24.53 -5.08 -6.96
CA LEU A 81 -25.00 -5.15 -8.35
C LEU A 81 -25.11 -6.60 -8.83
N GLU A 82 -24.10 -7.42 -8.57
CA GLU A 82 -24.10 -8.86 -8.92
C GLU A 82 -25.25 -9.59 -8.23
N HIS A 83 -25.45 -9.36 -6.94
CA HIS A 83 -26.56 -9.97 -6.19
C HIS A 83 -27.92 -9.50 -6.71
N ALA A 84 -28.06 -8.22 -7.05
CA ALA A 84 -29.28 -7.70 -7.66
C ALA A 84 -29.56 -8.33 -9.03
N GLU A 85 -28.54 -8.54 -9.86
CA GLU A 85 -28.64 -9.25 -11.14
C GLU A 85 -28.98 -10.72 -10.95
N GLU A 86 -28.38 -11.40 -9.98
CA GLU A 86 -28.68 -12.79 -9.68
C GLU A 86 -30.13 -12.97 -9.23
N ILE A 87 -30.63 -12.09 -8.35
CA ILE A 87 -32.04 -12.08 -7.95
C ILE A 87 -32.95 -11.89 -9.17
N LYS A 88 -32.61 -10.96 -10.07
CA LYS A 88 -33.37 -10.73 -11.31
C LYS A 88 -33.38 -11.99 -12.18
N ARG A 89 -32.22 -12.64 -12.37
CA ARG A 89 -32.09 -13.88 -13.15
C ARG A 89 -32.93 -15.02 -12.56
N ARG A 90 -32.89 -15.21 -11.24
CA ARG A 90 -33.71 -16.21 -10.53
C ARG A 90 -35.22 -15.91 -10.60
N LYS A 91 -35.62 -14.66 -10.87
CA LYS A 91 -37.02 -14.28 -11.10
C LYS A 91 -37.45 -14.51 -12.55
N THR A 92 -36.58 -14.21 -13.53
CA THR A 92 -36.91 -14.29 -14.96
C THR A 92 -36.82 -15.71 -15.53
N ASN A 93 -35.88 -16.54 -15.07
CA ASN A 93 -35.74 -17.92 -15.53
C ASN A 93 -35.38 -18.87 -14.36
N PRO A 94 -36.39 -19.31 -13.58
CA PRO A 94 -36.14 -20.16 -12.41
C PRO A 94 -35.71 -21.58 -12.84
N ASN A 95 -34.66 -22.10 -12.22
CA ASN A 95 -34.26 -23.49 -12.44
C ASN A 95 -35.26 -24.46 -11.76
N ALA A 96 -35.37 -25.70 -12.24
CA ALA A 96 -36.21 -26.74 -11.64
C ALA A 96 -35.94 -26.94 -10.13
N LYS A 97 -34.68 -26.75 -9.69
CA LYS A 97 -34.30 -26.78 -8.27
C LYS A 97 -34.86 -25.59 -7.48
N ASP A 98 -34.94 -24.41 -8.08
CA ASP A 98 -35.49 -23.20 -7.46
C ASP A 98 -37.01 -23.28 -7.34
N ILE A 99 -37.68 -23.82 -8.36
CA ILE A 99 -39.12 -24.09 -8.36
C ILE A 99 -39.46 -25.07 -7.24
N ARG A 100 -38.72 -26.19 -7.15
CA ARG A 100 -38.91 -27.17 -6.07
C ARG A 100 -38.71 -26.55 -4.69
N ARG A 101 -37.68 -25.71 -4.51
CA ARG A 101 -37.43 -25.03 -3.23
C ARG A 101 -38.61 -24.13 -2.83
N ARG A 102 -39.15 -23.35 -3.76
CA ARG A 102 -40.32 -22.48 -3.52
C ARG A 102 -41.55 -23.30 -3.16
N GLN A 103 -41.87 -24.33 -3.94
CA GLN A 103 -43.00 -25.22 -3.69
C GLN A 103 -42.91 -25.89 -2.31
N MET A 104 -41.74 -26.38 -1.92
CA MET A 104 -41.55 -26.99 -0.59
C MET A 104 -41.69 -25.95 0.54
N GLY A 105 -41.24 -24.72 0.33
CA GLY A 105 -41.44 -23.61 1.27
C GLY A 105 -42.92 -23.23 1.42
N ASP A 106 -43.65 -23.16 0.30
CA ASP A 106 -45.08 -22.86 0.28
C ASP A 106 -45.89 -23.97 0.98
N ILE A 107 -45.54 -25.24 0.73
CA ILE A 107 -46.13 -26.39 1.43
C ILE A 107 -45.86 -26.31 2.94
N GLN A 108 -44.63 -25.96 3.35
CA GLN A 108 -44.29 -25.80 4.77
C GLN A 108 -45.06 -24.65 5.44
N ALA A 109 -45.26 -23.53 4.73
CA ALA A 109 -46.02 -22.38 5.22
C ALA A 109 -47.51 -22.70 5.39
N ILE A 110 -48.11 -23.43 4.43
CA ILE A 110 -49.52 -23.86 4.48
C ILE A 110 -49.75 -24.91 5.57
N LEU A 111 -48.80 -25.83 5.78
CA LEU A 111 -48.91 -26.89 6.78
C LEU A 111 -48.73 -26.40 8.23
N GLY A 112 -48.68 -25.08 8.46
CA GLY A 112 -48.50 -24.49 9.79
C GLY A 112 -47.15 -24.83 10.42
N GLY A 113 -46.15 -25.15 9.59
CA GLY A 113 -44.84 -25.62 9.99
C GLY A 113 -44.07 -24.58 10.78
N ARG A 114 -44.30 -24.55 12.10
CA ARG A 114 -43.40 -23.96 13.09
C ARG A 114 -42.18 -24.88 13.24
N THR A 115 -41.44 -25.12 12.16
CA THR A 115 -40.21 -25.92 12.23
C THR A 115 -39.06 -25.04 12.66
N GLY A 116 -38.81 -25.06 13.97
CA GLY A 116 -37.46 -25.09 14.54
C GLY A 116 -36.48 -24.01 14.10
N ARG A 117 -36.12 -23.16 15.06
CA ARG A 117 -34.71 -22.79 15.23
C ARG A 117 -33.84 -24.05 15.04
N ARG A 118 -33.15 -24.20 13.90
CA ARG A 118 -31.95 -25.04 13.74
C ARG A 118 -31.33 -24.81 12.36
N GLY A 119 -30.16 -24.18 12.40
CA GLY A 119 -29.04 -24.41 11.49
C GLY A 119 -29.33 -24.16 10.01
N ASN A 120 -29.34 -22.90 9.61
CA ASN A 120 -28.80 -22.59 8.30
C ASN A 120 -27.51 -21.80 8.53
N ASP A 121 -26.40 -22.53 8.55
CA ASP A 121 -25.05 -22.02 8.43
C ASP A 121 -24.84 -21.46 7.00
N ASP A 122 -25.62 -20.43 6.65
CA ASP A 122 -25.28 -19.53 5.55
C ASP A 122 -24.36 -18.45 6.14
N ASP A 123 -23.12 -18.87 6.40
CA ASP A 123 -21.95 -18.04 6.67
C ASP A 123 -21.65 -17.13 5.46
N TRP A 124 -22.45 -16.07 5.26
CA TRP A 124 -22.18 -15.03 4.26
C TRP A 124 -22.59 -13.64 4.74
N GLY A 125 -22.14 -13.26 5.93
CA GLY A 125 -22.08 -11.83 6.26
C GLY A 125 -22.16 -11.47 7.73
N ARG A 126 -21.11 -11.75 8.52
CA ARG A 126 -20.75 -10.89 9.66
C ARG A 126 -19.35 -11.17 10.25
N SER A 127 -18.28 -11.00 9.47
CA SER A 127 -16.96 -10.76 10.08
C SER A 127 -16.87 -9.31 10.56
N THR A 128 -17.57 -9.00 11.66
CA THR A 128 -17.28 -7.78 12.41
C THR A 128 -15.98 -7.99 13.17
N ARG A 129 -14.91 -7.45 12.60
CA ARG A 129 -13.74 -6.86 13.25
C ARG A 129 -13.78 -6.96 14.79
N ARG A 130 -13.03 -7.91 15.33
CA ARG A 130 -12.42 -7.82 16.66
C ARG A 130 -10.95 -8.19 16.54
N ASP A 131 -10.21 -7.36 15.81
CA ASP A 131 -8.80 -7.14 16.11
C ASP A 131 -8.75 -6.34 17.41
N LYS A 132 -8.77 -7.03 18.54
CA LYS A 132 -8.23 -6.50 19.79
C LYS A 132 -6.72 -6.76 19.75
N ASP A 133 -6.03 -5.89 19.04
CA ASP A 133 -4.61 -5.64 19.26
C ASP A 133 -4.51 -4.86 20.58
N ASP A 134 -4.40 -5.58 21.70
CA ASP A 134 -4.10 -5.01 23.02
C ASP A 134 -2.72 -5.51 23.46
N GLY A 135 -1.74 -5.11 22.66
CA GLY A 135 -0.33 -5.31 22.92
C GLY A 135 0.26 -4.14 23.71
N LYS A 136 0.51 -4.40 25.00
CA LYS A 136 1.58 -3.83 25.83
C LYS A 136 1.53 -2.32 26.14
N ASP A 137 1.14 -2.02 27.37
CA ASP A 137 1.89 -1.06 28.20
C ASP A 137 2.38 -1.75 29.48
N ARG A 138 3.60 -2.30 29.38
CA ARG A 138 4.42 -2.62 30.55
C ARG A 138 4.97 -1.30 31.08
N HIS A 139 4.46 -0.85 32.21
CA HIS A 139 5.19 0.03 33.09
C HIS A 139 6.39 -0.74 33.66
N GLU A 140 7.58 -0.47 33.14
CA GLU A 140 8.84 -0.69 33.85
C GLU A 140 9.46 0.67 34.15
N ARG A 141 9.58 0.92 35.47
CA ARG A 141 10.51 1.75 36.24
C ARG A 141 11.21 2.94 35.57
#